data_AF-A0A7R8WRP8-F1
#
_entry.id   AF-A0A7R8WRP8-F1
#
_cell.length_a   1.000
_cell.length_b   1.000
_cell.length_c   1.000
_cell.angle_alpha   90.00
_cell.angle_beta   90.00
_cell.angle_gamma   90.00
#
_symmetry.space_group_name_H-M   'P 1'
#
loop_
_entity.id
_entity.type
_entity.pdbx_description
1 polymer ?
#
loop_
_entity_poly.entity_id
_entity_poly.type
_entity_poly.pdbx_seq_one_letter_code
_entity_poly.pdbx_strand_id
1 'polypeptide(L)' 'AIESGVKEVREVIQKAKNKNLFEQEGAPVLFIDEIHRFNKGQQDALLAAIEKGWITLIGATTENPSFE' A
#
# COMPACT_ATOMS: atom_id res chain seq x y z
N ALA A 1 4.85 -12.41 -11.44
CA ALA A 1 3.75 -12.32 -10.46
C ALA A 1 3.86 -11.05 -9.60
N ILE A 2 5.02 -10.72 -9.01
CA ILE A 2 5.15 -9.53 -8.14
C ILE A 2 5.08 -8.22 -8.93
N GLU A 3 5.69 -8.13 -10.13
CA GLU A 3 5.66 -6.91 -10.95
C GLU A 3 4.23 -6.49 -11.37
N SER A 4 3.29 -7.43 -11.54
CA SER A 4 1.91 -7.08 -11.91
C SER A 4 1.19 -6.35 -10.78
N GLY A 5 1.47 -6.71 -9.52
CA GLY A 5 0.88 -6.07 -8.35
C GLY A 5 1.34 -4.62 -8.13
N VAL A 6 2.55 -4.24 -8.55
CA VAL A 6 3.08 -2.88 -8.32
C VAL A 6 2.30 -1.83 -9.07
N LYS A 7 1.91 -2.15 -10.31
CA LYS A 7 1.12 -1.23 -11.14
C LYS A 7 -0.25 -1.00 -10.51
N GLU A 8 -0.91 -2.06 -10.09
CA GLU A 8 -2.21 -2.02 -9.42
C GLU A 8 -2.15 -1.24 -8.10
N VAL A 9 -1.12 -1.48 -7.27
CA VAL A 9 -0.86 -0.71 -6.05
C VAL A 9 -0.71 0.78 -6.34
N ARG A 10 0.07 1.14 -7.37
CA ARG A 10 0.24 2.55 -7.78
C ARG A 10 -1.08 3.16 -8.23
N GLU A 11 -1.89 2.44 -9.00
CA GLU A 11 -3.20 2.91 -9.45
C GLU A 11 -4.16 3.14 -8.27
N VAL A 12 -4.18 2.24 -7.28
CA VAL A 12 -4.96 2.42 -6.04
C VAL A 12 -4.52 3.68 -5.28
N ILE A 13 -3.21 3.87 -5.12
CA ILE A 13 -2.68 5.06 -4.44
C ILE A 13 -3.07 6.34 -5.20
N GLN A 14 -2.97 6.36 -6.53
CA GLN A 14 -3.35 7.54 -7.31
C GLN A 14 -4.85 7.84 -7.22
N LYS A 15 -5.70 6.82 -7.24
CA LYS A 15 -7.14 7.00 -7.00
C LYS A 15 -7.41 7.57 -5.60
N ALA A 16 -6.70 7.09 -4.60
CA ALA A 16 -6.85 7.55 -3.23
C ALA A 16 -6.36 8.99 -3.02
N LYS A 17 -5.29 9.42 -3.71
CA LYS A 17 -4.84 10.82 -3.73
C LYS A 17 -5.90 11.79 -4.24
N ASN A 18 -6.68 11.34 -5.23
CA ASN A 18 -7.66 12.16 -5.93
C ASN A 18 -9.04 12.12 -5.26
N LYS A 19 -9.23 11.37 -4.16
CA LYS A 19 -10.47 11.43 -3.38
C LYS A 19 -10.61 12.84 -2.78
N ASN A 20 -11.73 13.48 -3.11
CA ASN A 20 -12.04 14.83 -2.66
C ASN A 20 -12.21 14.86 -1.13
N LEU A 21 -11.71 15.91 -0.48
CA LEU A 21 -11.94 16.20 0.95
C LEU A 21 -13.42 16.21 1.37
N PHE A 22 -14.34 16.30 0.41
CA PHE A 22 -15.79 16.31 0.62
C PHE A 22 -16.44 14.91 0.63
N GLU A 23 -15.73 13.88 0.17
CA GLU A 23 -16.18 12.50 0.33
C GLU A 23 -15.82 12.06 1.75
N GLN A 24 -16.80 11.97 2.65
CA GLN A 24 -16.66 11.53 4.05
C GLN A 24 -16.16 10.07 4.20
N GLU A 25 -15.80 9.39 3.10
CA GLU A 25 -15.25 8.05 3.16
C GLU A 25 -13.77 8.12 3.59
N GLY A 26 -13.44 7.45 4.70
CA GLY A 26 -12.07 7.35 5.20
C GLY A 26 -11.09 6.77 4.17
N ALA A 27 -9.80 6.83 4.52
CA ALA A 27 -8.73 6.34 3.65
C ALA A 27 -8.97 4.86 3.25
N PRO A 28 -8.91 4.52 1.95
CA PRO A 28 -9.13 3.15 1.52
C PRO A 28 -8.09 2.21 2.12
N VAL A 29 -8.54 0.99 2.45
CA VAL A 29 -7.66 -0.08 2.96
C VAL A 29 -7.01 -0.79 1.78
N LEU A 30 -5.68 -0.83 1.78
CA LEU A 30 -4.88 -1.66 0.88
C LEU A 30 -4.43 -2.90 1.64
N PHE A 31 -4.91 -4.07 1.21
CA PHE A 31 -4.46 -5.35 1.74
C PHE A 31 -3.39 -5.95 0.84
N ILE A 32 -2.28 -6.37 1.44
CA ILE A 32 -1.18 -7.06 0.75
C ILE A 32 -0.90 -8.35 1.50
N ASP A 33 -1.07 -9.47 0.81
CA ASP A 33 -0.65 -10.78 1.31
C ASP A 33 0.83 -11.03 0.99
N GLU A 34 1.50 -11.77 1.85
CA GLU A 34 2.94 -12.07 1.78
C GLU A 34 3.79 -10.82 1.53
N ILE A 35 3.58 -9.77 2.34
CA ILE A 35 4.24 -8.47 2.20
C ILE A 35 5.78 -8.56 2.23
N HIS A 36 6.35 -9.62 2.80
CA HIS A 36 7.78 -9.91 2.77
C HIS A 36 8.34 -10.05 1.34
N ARG A 37 7.50 -10.33 0.34
CA ARG A 37 7.92 -10.44 -1.08
C ARG A 37 8.18 -9.08 -1.74
N PHE A 38 7.80 -7.97 -1.10
CA PHE A 38 8.01 -6.64 -1.62
C PHE A 38 9.46 -6.22 -1.41
N ASN A 39 10.12 -5.77 -2.49
CA ASN A 39 11.45 -5.19 -2.38
C ASN A 39 11.42 -3.80 -1.72
N LYS A 40 12.58 -3.34 -1.27
CA LYS A 40 12.75 -2.05 -0.56
C LYS A 40 12.12 -0.86 -1.30
N GLY A 41 12.33 -0.76 -2.62
CA GLY A 41 11.75 0.34 -3.41
C GLY A 41 10.22 0.31 -3.49
N GLN A 42 9.60 -0.87 -3.42
CA GLN A 42 8.14 -1.00 -3.33
C GLN A 42 7.64 -0.67 -1.92
N GLN A 43 8.36 -1.07 -0.88
CA GLN A 43 8.03 -0.72 0.51
C GLN A 43 8.11 0.80 0.74
N ASP A 44 9.17 1.47 0.27
CA ASP A 44 9.33 2.92 0.37
C ASP A 44 8.18 3.67 -0.33
N ALA A 45 7.74 3.17 -1.49
CA ALA A 45 6.62 3.75 -2.23
C ALA A 45 5.28 3.62 -1.48
N LEU A 46 5.07 2.53 -0.74
CA LEU A 46 3.91 2.32 0.13
C LEU A 46 3.99 3.23 1.35
N LEU A 47 5.15 3.33 2.00
CA LEU A 47 5.37 4.14 3.20
C LEU A 47 4.97 5.60 2.95
N ALA A 48 5.43 6.18 1.84
CA ALA A 48 5.09 7.55 1.47
C ALA A 48 3.58 7.80 1.29
N ALA A 49 2.80 6.76 0.94
CA ALA A 49 1.35 6.86 0.81
C ALA A 49 0.62 6.70 2.16
N ILE A 50 1.14 5.84 3.03
CA ILE A 50 0.62 5.60 4.39
C ILE A 50 0.83 6.84 5.26
N GLU A 51 2.04 7.41 5.26
CA GLU A 51 2.37 8.60 6.05
C GLU A 51 1.52 9.82 5.68
N LYS A 52 1.10 9.92 4.42
CA LYS A 52 0.20 10.98 3.94
C LYS A 52 -1.27 10.69 4.22
N GLY A 53 -1.60 9.54 4.81
CA GLY A 53 -2.96 9.11 5.07
C GLY A 53 -3.77 8.81 3.81
N TRP A 54 -3.12 8.61 2.65
CA TRP A 54 -3.82 8.29 1.41
C TRP A 54 -4.41 6.89 1.43
N ILE A 55 -3.76 5.97 2.14
CA ILE A 55 -4.22 4.59 2.32
C ILE A 55 -4.00 4.15 3.76
N THR A 56 -4.76 3.16 4.20
CA THR A 56 -4.41 2.33 5.35
C THR A 56 -3.88 1.00 4.83
N LEU A 57 -2.65 0.62 5.19
CA LEU A 57 -2.05 -0.66 4.77
C LEU A 57 -2.31 -1.74 5.81
N ILE A 58 -2.77 -2.91 5.36
CA ILE A 58 -2.76 -4.15 6.14
C ILE A 58 -1.88 -5.15 5.38
N GLY A 59 -0.72 -5.47 5.97
CA GLY A 59 0.17 -6.50 5.46
C GLY A 59 -0.05 -7.82 6.19
N ALA A 60 -0.26 -8.91 5.44
CA ALA A 60 -0.18 -10.27 5.95
C ALA A 60 1.14 -10.90 5.53
N THR A 61 1.70 -11.76 6.38
CA THR A 61 2.94 -12.50 6.11
C THR A 61 3.01 -13.73 7.00
N THR A 62 3.56 -14.83 6.48
CA THR A 62 3.94 -15.99 7.32
C THR A 62 5.35 -15.86 7.91
N GLU A 63 6.14 -14.89 7.43
CA GLU A 63 7.51 -14.64 7.88
C GLU A 63 7.55 -13.62 9.03
N ASN A 64 8.61 -13.67 9.84
CA ASN A 64 8.79 -12.71 10.93
C ASN A 64 8.96 -11.28 10.36
N PRO A 65 8.10 -10.31 10.72
CA PRO A 65 8.19 -8.94 10.18
C PRO A 65 9.51 -8.21 10.44
N SER A 66 10.32 -8.68 11.40
CA SER A 66 11.63 -8.08 11.68
C SER A 66 12.77 -8.62 10.81
N PHE A 67 12.52 -9.62 9.96
CA PHE A 67 13.52 -10.18 9.05
C PHE A 67 13.48 -9.40 7.71
N GLU A 68 14.66 -8.93 7.28
CA GLU A 68 14.92 -8.32 5.97
C GLU A 68 15.45 -9.39 5.00
#